data_AF-A0AAN9G9Z2-F1
#
_entry.id   AF-A0AAN9G9Z2-F1
#
_cell.length_a   1.000
_cell.length_b   1.000
_cell.length_c   1.000
_cell.angle_alpha   90.00
_cell.angle_beta   90.00
_cell.angle_gamma   90.00
#
_symmetry.space_group_name_H-M   'P 1'
#
loop_
_entity.id
_entity.type
_entity.pdbx_description
1 polymer ?
#
loop_
_entity_poly.entity_id
_entity_poly.type
_entity_poly.pdbx_seq_one_letter_code
_entity_poly.pdbx_strand_id
1 'polypeptide(L)'
;MEWERKFYDIVRETECNLTNARRKLQGSTAAKPLYFGSVCWGGNINKQDRDRLDKFIRKASGVVGRKQDNFTSTHERRLTDKVQKILADDSHPLRPEFDSRRTDRSNRFRQPTARSTRYRNSFIPSAIHIFNSQVGR
;
A
#
# COMPACT_ATOMS: atom_id res chain seq x y z
N MET A 1 24.68 32.06 1.33
CA MET A 1 23.55 32.60 2.12
C MET A 1 22.27 32.75 1.30
N GLU A 2 22.23 33.50 0.18
CA GLU A 2 20.98 33.64 -0.63
C GLU A 2 20.69 32.42 -1.52
N TRP A 3 21.73 31.81 -2.10
CA TRP A 3 21.61 30.66 -2.98
C TRP A 3 21.10 29.38 -2.30
N GLU A 4 21.44 29.18 -1.02
CA GLU A 4 20.92 28.05 -0.25
C GLU A 4 19.43 28.19 0.02
N ARG A 5 18.94 29.40 0.33
CA ARG A 5 17.50 29.65 0.51
C ARG A 5 16.72 29.39 -0.79
N LYS A 6 17.22 29.89 -1.93
CA LYS A 6 16.61 29.62 -3.24
C LYS A 6 16.61 28.13 -3.58
N PHE A 7 17.67 27.40 -3.24
CA PHE A 7 17.72 25.95 -3.43
C PHE A 7 16.71 25.21 -2.54
N TYR A 8 16.62 25.57 -1.26
CA TYR A 8 15.65 24.99 -0.33
C TYR A 8 14.20 25.30 -0.72
N ASP A 9 13.93 26.50 -1.24
CA ASP A 9 12.59 26.87 -1.69
C ASP A 9 12.17 26.08 -2.94
N ILE A 10 13.08 25.87 -3.90
CA ILE A 10 12.82 25.01 -5.08
C ILE A 10 12.58 23.55 -4.66
N VAL A 11 13.39 23.02 -3.74
CA VAL A 11 13.22 21.65 -3.23
C VAL A 11 11.88 21.54 -2.49
N ARG A 12 11.54 22.51 -1.63
CA ARG A 12 10.28 22.55 -0.88
C ARG A 12 9.07 22.71 -1.79
N GLU A 13 9.18 23.50 -2.85
CA GLU A 13 8.11 23.72 -3.82
C GLU A 13 7.88 22.48 -4.68
N THR A 14 8.94 21.81 -5.15
CA THR A 14 8.80 20.52 -5.83
C THR A 14 8.25 19.45 -4.90
N GLU A 15 8.60 19.46 -3.60
CA GLU A 15 8.04 18.55 -2.59
C GLU A 15 6.56 18.81 -2.35
N CYS A 16 6.16 20.06 -2.19
CA CYS A 16 4.78 20.46 -2.06
C CYS A 16 3.97 20.06 -3.31
N ASN A 17 4.51 20.31 -4.51
CA ASN A 17 3.89 19.96 -5.78
C ASN A 17 3.72 18.45 -5.96
N LEU A 18 4.69 17.64 -5.54
CA LEU A 18 4.58 16.18 -5.61
C LEU A 18 3.67 15.60 -4.54
N THR A 19 3.63 16.22 -3.36
CA THR A 19 2.67 15.86 -2.30
C THR A 19 1.24 16.21 -2.74
N ASN A 20 1.06 17.37 -3.37
CA ASN A 20 -0.21 17.82 -3.94
C ASN A 20 -0.62 16.99 -5.16
N ALA A 21 0.30 16.59 -6.03
CA ALA A 21 0.04 15.68 -7.14
C ALA A 21 -0.36 14.28 -6.63
N ARG A 22 0.31 13.79 -5.58
CA ARG A 22 -0.06 12.54 -4.90
C ARG A 22 -1.45 12.64 -4.26
N ARG A 23 -1.79 13.78 -3.66
CA ARG A 23 -3.11 14.06 -3.06
C ARG A 23 -4.20 14.18 -4.15
N LYS A 24 -3.90 14.83 -5.29
CA LYS A 24 -4.76 14.91 -6.48
C LYS A 24 -5.00 13.54 -7.13
N LEU A 25 -3.96 12.72 -7.26
CA LEU A 25 -4.08 11.34 -7.75
C LEU A 25 -4.88 10.46 -6.79
N GLN A 26 -4.74 10.65 -5.47
CA GLN A 26 -5.60 10.00 -4.48
C GLN A 26 -7.08 10.46 -4.57
N GLY A 27 -7.32 11.73 -4.94
CA GLY A 27 -8.65 12.30 -5.14
C GLY A 27 -9.31 11.95 -6.49
N SER A 28 -8.53 11.54 -7.49
CA SER A 28 -9.02 11.22 -8.84
C SER A 28 -9.89 9.96 -8.84
N THR A 29 -11.08 10.05 -9.45
CA THR A 29 -12.03 8.94 -9.57
C THR A 29 -11.42 7.73 -10.31
N ALA A 30 -10.55 7.95 -11.30
CA ALA A 30 -9.91 6.88 -12.08
C ALA A 30 -8.83 6.11 -11.28
N ALA A 31 -8.26 6.73 -10.24
CA ALA A 31 -7.21 6.10 -9.46
C ALA A 31 -7.78 5.13 -8.39
N LYS A 32 -9.01 5.36 -7.92
CA LYS A 32 -9.66 4.53 -6.89
C LYS A 32 -9.83 3.06 -7.31
N PRO A 33 -10.33 2.73 -8.52
CA PRO A 33 -10.41 1.35 -9.00
C PRO A 33 -9.04 0.68 -9.14
N LEU A 34 -8.02 1.42 -9.61
CA LEU A 34 -6.65 0.89 -9.75
C LEU A 34 -6.03 0.57 -8.38
N TYR A 35 -6.22 1.46 -7.40
CA TYR A 35 -5.78 1.20 -6.03
C TYR A 35 -6.53 0.03 -5.40
N PHE A 36 -7.84 -0.05 -5.57
CA PHE A 36 -8.63 -1.19 -5.09
C PHE A 36 -8.19 -2.51 -5.74
N GLY A 37 -8.01 -2.52 -7.07
CA GLY A 37 -7.51 -3.67 -7.81
C GLY A 37 -6.14 -4.13 -7.32
N SER A 38 -5.23 -3.19 -7.04
CA SER A 38 -3.91 -3.51 -6.47
C SER A 38 -4.02 -4.16 -5.10
N VAL A 39 -4.95 -3.74 -4.23
CA VAL A 39 -5.13 -4.29 -2.88
C VAL A 39 -5.75 -5.69 -2.94
N CYS A 40 -6.73 -5.91 -3.82
CA CYS A 40 -7.43 -7.19 -3.93
C CYS A 40 -6.65 -8.26 -4.71
N TRP A 41 -5.92 -7.87 -5.76
CA TRP A 41 -5.29 -8.80 -6.71
C TRP A 41 -3.77 -8.70 -6.78
N GLY A 42 -3.14 -7.72 -6.12
CA GLY A 42 -1.70 -7.49 -6.20
C GLY A 42 -0.84 -8.68 -5.72
N GLY A 43 -1.33 -9.48 -4.78
CA GLY A 43 -0.66 -10.71 -4.33
C GLY A 43 -0.69 -11.84 -5.36
N ASN A 44 -1.61 -11.80 -6.32
CA ASN A 44 -1.77 -12.83 -7.35
C ASN A 44 -1.03 -12.51 -8.66
N ILE A 45 -0.34 -11.37 -8.74
CA ILE A 45 0.46 -11.03 -9.92
C ILE A 45 1.65 -11.99 -10.04
N ASN A 46 1.94 -12.43 -11.27
CA ASN A 46 3.13 -13.24 -11.50
C ASN A 46 4.40 -12.38 -11.37
N LYS A 47 5.55 -13.05 -11.18
CA LYS A 47 6.84 -12.38 -11.02
C LYS A 47 7.22 -11.54 -12.25
N GLN A 48 6.95 -12.04 -13.45
CA GLN A 48 7.32 -11.37 -14.70
C GLN A 48 6.60 -10.02 -14.87
N ASP A 49 5.30 -9.98 -14.56
CA ASP A 49 4.48 -8.77 -14.65
C ASP A 49 4.83 -7.79 -13.54
N ARG A 50 5.18 -8.28 -12.35
CA ARG A 50 5.75 -7.44 -11.30
C ARG A 50 7.08 -6.81 -11.72
N ASP A 51 7.97 -7.57 -12.33
CA ASP A 51 9.24 -7.04 -12.84
C ASP A 51 9.02 -6.01 -13.96
N ARG A 52 7.99 -6.21 -14.80
CA ARG A 52 7.56 -5.22 -15.80
C ARG A 52 7.03 -3.94 -15.15
N LEU A 53 6.22 -4.05 -14.10
CA LEU A 53 5.73 -2.90 -13.33
C LEU A 53 6.87 -2.16 -12.65
N ASP A 54 7.81 -2.86 -12.01
CA ASP A 54 8.96 -2.24 -11.36
C ASP A 54 9.87 -1.52 -12.37
N LYS A 55 10.06 -2.08 -13.57
CA LYS A 55 10.75 -1.39 -14.68
C LYS A 55 10.00 -0.12 -15.09
N PHE A 56 8.67 -0.17 -15.19
CA PHE A 56 7.84 1.00 -15.51
C PHE A 56 7.96 2.07 -14.44
N ILE A 57 7.83 1.69 -13.16
CA ILE A 57 8.00 2.57 -12.00
C ILE A 57 9.38 3.23 -12.01
N ARG A 58 10.44 2.48 -12.33
CA ARG A 58 11.81 3.01 -12.44
C ARG A 58 11.93 4.06 -13.55
N LYS A 59 11.35 3.81 -14.73
CA LYS A 59 11.33 4.80 -15.83
C LYS A 59 10.57 6.07 -15.42
N ALA A 60 9.39 5.92 -14.82
CA ALA A 60 8.60 7.03 -14.32
C ALA A 60 9.35 7.82 -13.23
N SER A 61 10.07 7.13 -12.34
CA SER A 61 10.92 7.74 -11.31
C SER A 61 11.99 8.66 -11.90
N GLY A 62 12.60 8.24 -13.02
CA GLY A 62 13.58 9.05 -13.75
C GLY A 62 12.98 10.35 -14.31
N VAL A 63 11.76 10.28 -14.87
CA VAL A 63 11.04 11.46 -15.39
C VAL A 63 10.62 12.41 -14.27
N VAL A 64 10.12 11.86 -13.16
CA VAL A 64 9.68 12.65 -12.00
C VAL A 64 10.86 13.19 -11.18
N GLY A 65 12.08 12.69 -11.41
CA GLY A 65 13.27 13.07 -10.65
C GLY A 65 13.24 12.60 -9.19
N ARG A 66 12.40 11.60 -8.86
CA ARG A 66 12.28 11.05 -7.50
C ARG A 66 12.14 9.55 -7.52
N LYS A 67 12.88 8.90 -6.62
CA LYS A 67 12.77 7.47 -6.38
C LYS A 67 11.36 7.11 -5.90
N GLN A 68 10.65 6.30 -6.68
CA GLN A 68 9.38 5.73 -6.28
C GLN A 68 9.58 4.37 -5.60
N ASP A 69 8.62 4.03 -4.73
CA ASP A 69 8.47 2.70 -4.15
C ASP A 69 8.27 1.66 -5.25
N ASN A 70 8.84 0.47 -5.11
CA ASN A 70 8.52 -0.63 -6.01
C ASN A 70 7.06 -1.08 -5.82
N PHE A 71 6.57 -1.92 -6.72
CA PHE A 71 5.19 -2.39 -6.69
C PHE A 71 4.87 -3.09 -5.36
N THR A 72 5.79 -3.92 -4.87
CA THR A 72 5.65 -4.66 -3.60
C THR A 72 5.41 -3.75 -2.41
N SER A 73 6.31 -2.79 -2.20
CA SER A 73 6.25 -1.92 -1.02
C SER A 73 5.04 -1.02 -1.11
N THR A 74 4.67 -0.60 -2.33
CA THR A 74 3.41 0.10 -2.57
C THR A 74 2.22 -0.78 -2.21
N HIS A 75 2.18 -2.02 -2.68
CA HIS A 75 1.09 -2.97 -2.41
C HIS A 75 0.95 -3.25 -0.92
N GLU A 76 2.05 -3.54 -0.21
CA GLU A 76 2.07 -3.81 1.23
C GLU A 76 1.62 -2.59 2.05
N ARG A 77 2.11 -1.40 1.69
CA ARG A 77 1.68 -0.15 2.32
C ARG A 77 0.18 0.08 2.12
N ARG A 78 -0.33 -0.14 0.92
CA ARG A 78 -1.77 0.00 0.63
C ARG A 78 -2.62 -1.05 1.34
N LEU A 79 -2.13 -2.28 1.45
CA LEU A 79 -2.78 -3.33 2.25
C LEU A 79 -2.87 -2.90 3.71
N THR A 80 -1.77 -2.41 4.27
CA THR A 80 -1.70 -1.90 5.65
C THR A 80 -2.69 -0.76 5.87
N ASP A 81 -2.64 0.28 5.03
CA ASP A 81 -3.55 1.43 5.11
C ASP A 81 -5.02 0.98 5.05
N LYS A 82 -5.34 -0.01 4.20
CA LYS A 82 -6.70 -0.50 4.05
C LYS A 82 -7.15 -1.30 5.29
N VAL A 83 -6.29 -2.15 5.84
CA VAL A 83 -6.58 -2.89 7.08
C VAL A 83 -6.81 -1.92 8.23
N GLN A 84 -5.94 -0.93 8.41
CA GLN A 84 -6.10 0.09 9.45
C GLN A 84 -7.43 0.84 9.32
N LYS A 85 -7.84 1.18 8.09
CA LYS A 85 -9.16 1.80 7.85
C LYS A 85 -10.32 0.89 8.20
N ILE A 86 -10.22 -0.42 7.91
CA ILE A 86 -11.25 -1.40 8.30
C ILE A 86 -11.33 -1.53 9.81
N LEU A 87 -10.18 -1.55 10.49
CA LEU A 87 -10.10 -1.66 11.95
C LEU A 87 -10.48 -0.38 12.69
N ALA A 88 -10.44 0.78 12.02
CA ALA A 88 -10.89 2.05 12.58
C ALA A 88 -12.41 2.27 12.41
N ASP A 89 -13.07 1.52 11.52
CA ASP A 89 -14.49 1.62 11.22
C ASP A 89 -15.23 0.38 11.75
N ASP A 90 -15.95 0.55 12.85
CA ASP A 90 -16.73 -0.52 13.49
C ASP A 90 -17.91 -0.98 12.62
N SER A 91 -18.38 -0.14 11.70
CA SER A 91 -19.49 -0.45 10.78
C SER A 91 -19.04 -1.15 9.50
N HIS A 92 -17.73 -1.35 9.32
CA HIS A 92 -17.20 -1.90 8.09
C HIS A 92 -17.61 -3.38 7.93
N PRO A 93 -18.10 -3.82 6.75
CA PRO A 93 -18.61 -5.19 6.57
C PRO A 93 -17.56 -6.29 6.78
N LEU A 94 -16.28 -5.97 6.54
CA LEU A 94 -15.16 -6.89 6.81
C LEU A 94 -14.61 -6.82 8.24
N ARG A 95 -15.11 -5.95 9.12
CA ARG A 95 -14.64 -5.83 10.50
C ARG A 95 -14.79 -7.13 11.30
N PRO A 96 -15.94 -7.85 11.26
CA PRO A 96 -16.11 -9.11 11.98
C PRO A 96 -15.12 -10.21 11.57
N GLU A 97 -14.68 -10.22 10.31
CA GLU A 97 -13.70 -11.18 9.79
C GLU A 97 -12.31 -11.01 10.42
N PHE A 98 -11.94 -9.78 10.78
CA PHE A 98 -10.68 -9.52 11.48
C PHE A 98 -10.82 -9.76 12.99
N ASP A 99 -11.90 -9.29 13.60
CA ASP A 99 -12.09 -9.39 15.05
C ASP A 99 -12.24 -10.85 15.50
N SER A 100 -12.96 -11.68 14.75
CA SER A 100 -13.05 -13.14 15.02
C SER A 100 -11.71 -13.86 15.01
N ARG A 101 -10.68 -13.28 14.40
CA ARG A 101 -9.32 -13.84 14.30
C ARG A 101 -8.35 -13.22 15.28
N ARG A 102 -8.73 -12.11 15.93
CA ARG A 102 -7.86 -11.39 16.86
C ARG A 102 -7.58 -12.25 18.09
N THR A 103 -6.35 -12.18 18.57
CA THR A 103 -5.96 -12.82 19.83
C THR A 103 -5.64 -11.75 20.87
N ASP A 104 -6.28 -11.80 22.03
CA ASP A 104 -6.14 -10.76 23.06
C ASP A 104 -4.72 -10.69 23.64
N ARG A 105 -4.03 -11.84 23.73
CA ARG A 105 -2.68 -11.91 24.33
C ARG A 105 -1.60 -11.20 23.51
N SER A 106 -1.74 -11.16 22.19
CA SER A 106 -0.66 -10.68 21.30
C SER A 106 -1.10 -9.59 20.34
N ASN A 107 -2.39 -9.26 20.31
CA ASN A 107 -3.02 -8.39 19.32
C ASN A 107 -2.77 -8.80 17.86
N ARG A 108 -2.30 -10.04 17.62
CA ARG A 108 -2.13 -10.63 16.29
C ARG A 108 -3.39 -11.35 15.85
N PHE A 109 -3.59 -11.41 14.54
CA PHE A 109 -4.68 -12.18 13.93
C PHE A 109 -4.23 -13.61 13.61
N ARG A 110 -5.10 -14.59 13.82
CA ARG A 110 -4.89 -15.96 13.38
C ARG A 110 -4.97 -16.06 11.86
N GLN A 111 -3.93 -16.62 11.25
CA GLN A 111 -3.90 -16.86 9.81
C GLN A 111 -4.96 -17.90 9.40
N PRO A 112 -5.81 -17.63 8.39
CA PRO A 112 -6.69 -18.63 7.82
C PRO A 112 -5.90 -19.74 7.14
N THR A 113 -6.41 -20.97 7.20
CA THR A 113 -5.84 -22.09 6.45
C THR A 113 -6.13 -21.90 4.96
N ALA A 114 -5.09 -21.97 4.14
CA ALA A 114 -5.19 -21.75 2.70
C ALA A 114 -4.80 -23.01 1.92
N ARG A 115 -5.79 -23.61 1.25
CA ARG A 115 -5.59 -24.79 0.38
C ARG A 115 -5.05 -24.44 -1.01
N SER A 116 -5.30 -23.22 -1.48
CA SER A 116 -4.82 -22.74 -2.79
C SER A 116 -3.95 -21.50 -2.65
N THR A 117 -2.99 -21.36 -3.57
CA THR A 117 -2.16 -20.16 -3.69
C THR A 117 -3.01 -18.92 -3.97
N ARG A 118 -4.07 -19.07 -4.78
CA ARG A 118 -5.00 -17.97 -5.09
C ARG A 118 -5.64 -17.37 -3.84
N TYR A 119 -6.12 -18.23 -2.92
CA TYR A 119 -6.71 -17.75 -1.66
C TYR A 119 -5.63 -17.18 -0.74
N ARG A 120 -4.46 -17.83 -0.62
CA ARG A 120 -3.33 -17.34 0.18
C ARG A 120 -2.91 -15.92 -0.23
N ASN A 121 -2.98 -15.64 -1.52
CA ASN A 121 -2.62 -14.35 -2.13
C ASN A 121 -3.80 -13.37 -2.25
N SER A 122 -4.96 -13.72 -1.70
CA SER A 122 -6.12 -12.81 -1.64
C SER A 122 -5.96 -11.81 -0.49
N PHE A 123 -6.87 -10.84 -0.44
CA PHE A 123 -6.83 -9.73 0.51
C PHE A 123 -6.69 -10.20 1.97
N ILE A 124 -7.59 -11.06 2.48
CA ILE A 124 -7.65 -11.37 3.93
C ILE A 124 -6.36 -12.04 4.45
N PRO A 125 -5.85 -13.14 3.86
CA PRO A 125 -4.64 -13.78 4.39
C PRO A 125 -3.39 -12.90 4.22
N SER A 126 -3.30 -12.15 3.12
CA SER A 126 -2.20 -11.22 2.86
C SER A 126 -2.21 -10.02 3.82
N ALA A 127 -3.39 -9.46 4.06
CA ALA A 127 -3.62 -8.40 5.04
C ALA A 127 -3.21 -8.83 6.45
N ILE A 128 -3.64 -10.01 6.88
CA ILE A 128 -3.28 -10.57 8.19
C ILE A 128 -1.77 -10.80 8.28
N HIS A 129 -1.14 -11.29 7.21
CA HIS A 129 0.31 -11.53 7.18
C HIS A 129 1.10 -10.24 7.42
N ILE A 130 0.77 -9.19 6.67
CA ILE A 130 1.44 -7.89 6.75
C ILE A 130 1.13 -7.19 8.07
N PHE A 131 -0.11 -7.28 8.58
CA PHE A 131 -0.44 -6.69 9.87
C PHE A 131 0.35 -7.36 11.01
N ASN A 132 0.41 -8.70 11.03
CA ASN A 132 1.14 -9.43 12.06
C ASN A 132 2.65 -9.18 12.02
N SER A 133 3.22 -8.92 10.84
CA SER A 133 4.65 -8.58 10.72
C SER A 133 4.98 -7.18 11.24
N GLN A 134 3.97 -6.33 11.43
CA GLN A 134 4.12 -4.99 12.01
C GLN A 134 3.90 -4.98 13.52
N VAL A 135 2.92 -5.73 14.04
CA VAL A 135 2.63 -5.81 15.50
C VAL A 135 3.77 -6.44 16.31
N GLY A 136 4.61 -7.26 15.67
CA GLY A 136 5.76 -7.90 16.30
C GLY A 136 7.06 -7.11 16.30
N ARG A 137 7.06 -5.87 15.81
CA ARG A 137 8.23 -4.97 15.82
C ARG A 137 8.19 -4.00 16.98
#